data_AF-A0A4Y2N7G5-F1
#
_entry.id   AF-A0A4Y2N7G5-F1
#
_cell.length_a   1.000
_cell.length_b   1.000
_cell.length_c   1.000
_cell.angle_alpha   90.00
_cell.angle_beta   90.00
_cell.angle_gamma   90.00
#
_symmetry.space_group_name_H-M   'P 1'
#
loop_
_entity.id
_entity.type
_entity.pdbx_description
1 polymer ?
#
loop_
_entity_poly.entity_id
_entity_poly.type
_entity_poly.pdbx_seq_one_letter_code
_entity_poly.pdbx_strand_id
1 'polypeptide(L)'
;MQVYESTDVSDLSILLVIARYFNVKEFEENPSLCYLLTKRCTGKDIFNAIQDYFCGNEIDWAKCCDVCTDDGKSMSGSYKRLRDNIKIVVPHVAWSHCCIHRQSLAAKPLPNSLKEVLSQSVKVLNFIKANSTNTRLFKSLCGDMGSLHTTLLLHTEVRWLSRGNVFTRSFEVRHEVHVF
;
A
#
# COMPACT_ATOMS: atom_id res chain seq x y z
N MET A 1 4.00 -5.51 11.26
CA MET A 1 2.78 -5.92 10.55
C MET A 1 1.92 -4.70 10.31
N GLN A 2 1.29 -4.60 9.14
CA GLN A 2 0.40 -3.51 8.79
C GLN A 2 -1.02 -4.03 8.63
N VAL A 3 -1.99 -3.42 9.31
CA VAL A 3 -3.40 -3.81 9.27
C VAL A 3 -4.18 -2.68 8.61
N TYR A 4 -4.89 -3.01 7.54
CA TYR A 4 -5.67 -2.10 6.73
C TYR A 4 -7.09 -2.61 6.60
N GLU A 5 -8.05 -1.70 6.66
CA GLU A 5 -9.39 -1.96 6.19
C GLU A 5 -9.63 -1.14 4.92
N SER A 6 -10.14 -1.78 3.88
CA SER A 6 -10.58 -1.12 2.66
C SER A 6 -11.96 -1.61 2.29
N THR A 7 -12.76 -0.76 1.66
CA THR A 7 -14.02 -1.17 1.05
C THR A 7 -13.77 -1.45 -0.43
N ASP A 8 -14.32 -2.54 -0.97
CA ASP A 8 -14.29 -2.82 -2.40
C ASP A 8 -15.39 -2.08 -3.17
N VAL A 9 -15.44 -2.29 -4.49
CA VAL A 9 -16.45 -1.66 -5.36
C VAL A 9 -17.89 -2.14 -5.13
N SER A 10 -18.07 -3.17 -4.31
CA SER A 10 -19.37 -3.76 -3.93
C SER A 10 -19.74 -3.43 -2.48
N ASP A 11 -19.11 -2.42 -1.89
CA ASP A 11 -19.30 -1.98 -0.49
C ASP A 11 -18.96 -3.05 0.56
N LEU A 12 -18.15 -4.05 0.20
CA LEU A 12 -17.67 -5.04 1.16
C LEU A 12 -16.39 -4.57 1.83
N SER A 13 -16.37 -4.57 3.16
CA SER A 13 -15.15 -4.35 3.93
C SER A 13 -14.21 -5.55 3.77
N ILE A 14 -12.94 -5.25 3.48
CA ILE A 14 -11.85 -6.21 3.36
C ILE A 14 -10.78 -5.80 4.37
N LEU A 15 -10.42 -6.74 5.24
CA LEU A 15 -9.26 -6.66 6.10
C LEU A 15 -8.04 -7.17 5.34
N LEU A 16 -7.04 -6.31 5.15
CA LEU A 16 -5.76 -6.66 4.56
C LEU A 16 -4.68 -6.53 5.63
N VAL A 17 -3.91 -7.60 5.82
CA VAL A 17 -2.77 -7.62 6.74
C VAL A 17 -1.51 -7.95 5.95
N ILE A 18 -0.54 -7.05 6.02
CA ILE A 18 0.75 -7.19 5.34
C ILE A 18 1.82 -7.41 6.42
N ALA A 19 2.45 -8.58 6.43
CA ALA A 19 3.65 -8.77 7.24
C ALA A 19 4.83 -8.14 6.52
N ARG A 20 5.65 -7.42 7.30
CA ARG A 20 6.94 -6.94 6.86
C ARG A 20 7.96 -7.52 7.82
N TYR A 21 8.90 -8.29 7.30
CA TYR A 21 9.90 -8.98 8.10
C TYR A 21 11.27 -8.86 7.43
N PHE A 22 12.32 -9.03 8.23
CA PHE A 22 13.69 -9.01 7.73
C PHE A 22 14.10 -10.46 7.43
N ASN A 23 14.33 -10.78 6.16
CA ASN A 23 14.85 -12.07 5.73
C ASN A 23 16.32 -11.91 5.38
N VAL A 24 17.22 -12.42 6.22
CA VAL A 24 18.71 -12.55 6.14
C VAL A 24 19.48 -11.35 5.57
N LYS A 25 19.10 -10.83 4.40
CA LYS A 25 19.71 -9.72 3.66
C LYS A 25 18.79 -8.51 3.47
N GLU A 26 17.46 -8.67 3.45
CA GLU A 26 16.55 -7.59 3.09
C GLU A 26 15.20 -7.62 3.82
N PHE A 27 14.50 -6.48 3.79
CA PHE A 27 13.12 -6.42 4.24
C PHE A 27 12.18 -6.92 3.15
N GLU A 28 11.41 -7.95 3.47
CA GLU A 28 10.36 -8.48 2.62
C GLU A 28 8.98 -8.00 3.11
N GLU A 29 8.08 -7.78 2.15
CA GLU A 29 6.66 -7.55 2.41
C GLU A 29 5.86 -8.70 1.80
N ASN A 30 5.03 -9.36 2.61
CA ASN A 30 4.16 -10.43 2.15
C ASN A 30 2.71 -10.11 2.57
N PRO A 31 1.73 -10.08 1.64
CA PRO A 31 0.32 -10.06 2.02
C PRO A 31 0.00 -11.35 2.78
N SER A 32 -0.05 -11.23 4.11
CA SER A 32 -0.26 -12.36 5.01
C SER A 32 -1.73 -12.74 5.04
N LEU A 33 -2.65 -11.78 5.21
CA LEU A 33 -4.08 -12.06 5.29
C LEU A 33 -4.87 -11.12 4.39
N CYS A 34 -5.76 -11.67 3.58
CA CYS A 34 -6.83 -10.94 2.90
C CYS A 34 -8.15 -11.58 3.32
N TYR A 35 -8.94 -10.89 4.13
CA TYR A 35 -10.10 -11.45 4.78
C TYR A 35 -11.33 -10.56 4.57
N LEU A 36 -12.39 -11.15 4.03
CA LEU A 36 -13.66 -10.45 3.79
C LEU A 36 -14.41 -10.27 5.11
N LEU A 37 -14.66 -9.02 5.48
CA LEU A 37 -15.43 -8.67 6.67
C LEU A 37 -16.93 -8.69 6.32
N THR A 38 -17.53 -9.86 6.43
CA THR A 38 -18.95 -10.09 6.09
C THR A 38 -19.96 -9.56 7.12
N LYS A 39 -19.50 -9.06 8.28
CA LYS A 39 -20.32 -8.51 9.37
C LYS A 39 -19.67 -7.27 9.98
N ARG A 40 -20.41 -6.55 10.82
CA ARG A 40 -19.94 -5.40 11.59
C ARG A 40 -18.61 -5.75 12.29
N CYS A 41 -17.52 -5.10 11.89
CA CYS A 41 -16.17 -5.51 12.28
C CYS A 41 -15.74 -4.83 13.59
N THR A 42 -15.70 -5.58 14.69
CA THR A 42 -15.15 -5.08 15.95
C THR A 42 -13.64 -5.35 16.01
N GLY A 43 -12.92 -4.60 16.85
CA GLY A 43 -11.50 -4.89 17.11
C GLY A 43 -11.21 -6.31 17.58
N LYS A 44 -12.19 -7.00 18.19
CA LYS A 44 -12.05 -8.39 18.60
C LYS A 44 -12.13 -9.34 17.40
N ASP A 45 -13.01 -9.06 16.43
CA ASP A 45 -13.14 -9.87 15.22
C ASP A 45 -11.86 -9.77 14.36
N ILE A 46 -11.29 -8.56 14.25
CA ILE A 46 -10.00 -8.35 13.58
C ILE A 46 -8.90 -9.14 14.28
N PHE A 47 -8.83 -9.07 15.61
CA PHE A 47 -7.85 -9.81 16.39
C PHE A 47 -7.99 -11.32 16.15
N ASN A 48 -9.21 -11.86 16.22
CA ASN A 48 -9.46 -13.28 16.02
C ASN A 48 -9.07 -13.71 14.60
N ALA A 49 -9.41 -12.95 13.57
CA ALA A 49 -9.01 -13.26 12.19
C ALA A 49 -7.48 -13.32 12.02
N ILE A 50 -6.75 -12.39 12.66
CA ILE A 50 -5.28 -12.42 12.64
C ILE A 50 -4.75 -13.59 13.48
N GLN A 51 -5.33 -13.85 14.64
CA GLN A 51 -4.95 -14.96 15.52
C GLN A 51 -5.14 -16.31 14.82
N ASP A 52 -6.26 -16.52 14.15
CA ASP A 52 -6.56 -17.75 13.40
C ASP A 52 -5.56 -17.94 12.26
N TYR A 53 -5.23 -16.85 11.55
CA TYR A 53 -4.19 -16.88 10.53
C TYR A 53 -2.81 -17.22 11.10
N PHE A 54 -2.43 -16.61 12.23
CA PHE A 54 -1.14 -16.85 12.89
C PHE A 54 -1.04 -18.30 13.38
N CYS A 55 -2.10 -18.81 14.03
CA CYS A 55 -2.18 -20.21 14.44
C CYS A 55 -2.07 -21.16 13.24
N GLY A 56 -2.84 -20.92 12.17
CA GLY A 56 -2.87 -21.78 10.99
C GLY A 56 -1.56 -21.80 10.19
N ASN A 57 -0.72 -20.78 10.33
CA ASN A 57 0.58 -20.68 9.66
C ASN A 57 1.77 -20.79 10.63
N GLU A 58 1.54 -21.22 11.88
CA GLU A 58 2.57 -21.38 12.91
C GLU A 58 3.42 -20.11 13.15
N ILE A 59 2.79 -18.95 13.04
CA ILE A 59 3.42 -17.64 13.26
C ILE A 59 3.28 -17.28 14.74
N ASP A 60 4.42 -17.18 15.43
CA ASP A 60 4.47 -16.78 16.82
C ASP A 60 4.29 -15.26 16.98
N TRP A 61 3.32 -14.85 17.81
CA TRP A 61 3.09 -13.46 18.19
C TRP A 61 4.32 -12.80 18.82
N ALA A 62 5.18 -13.57 19.50
CA ALA A 62 6.41 -13.05 20.09
C ALA A 62 7.40 -12.50 19.04
N LYS A 63 7.26 -12.90 17.77
CA LYS A 63 8.03 -12.36 16.64
C LYS A 63 7.45 -11.05 16.09
N CYS A 64 6.26 -10.64 16.53
CA CYS A 64 5.62 -9.41 16.08
C CYS A 64 6.12 -8.20 16.86
N CYS A 65 7.11 -7.50 16.31
CA CYS A 65 7.73 -6.36 17.00
C CYS A 65 6.95 -5.04 16.88
N ASP A 66 6.21 -4.84 15.78
CA ASP A 66 5.48 -3.60 15.51
C ASP A 66 4.18 -3.88 14.76
N VAL A 67 3.11 -3.17 15.12
CA VAL A 67 1.83 -3.16 14.42
C VAL A 67 1.51 -1.73 14.00
N CYS A 68 1.14 -1.56 12.73
CA CYS A 68 0.65 -0.28 12.25
C CYS A 68 -0.76 -0.37 11.70
N THR A 69 -1.58 0.62 12.01
CA THR A 69 -2.96 0.75 11.52
C THR A 69 -3.14 2.10 10.84
N ASP A 70 -4.13 2.21 9.95
CA ASP A 70 -4.62 3.53 9.57
C ASP A 70 -5.51 4.10 10.70
N ASP A 71 -5.48 5.41 10.90
CA ASP A 71 -6.43 6.07 11.81
C ASP A 71 -7.74 6.39 11.07
N GLY A 72 -8.23 5.45 10.25
CA GLY A 72 -9.48 5.60 9.51
C GLY A 72 -10.62 6.01 10.45
N LYS A 73 -11.39 7.05 10.08
CA LYS A 73 -12.48 7.62 10.90
C LYS A 73 -13.54 6.60 11.32
N SER A 74 -13.70 5.48 10.60
CA SER A 74 -14.69 4.44 10.94
C SER A 74 -14.30 3.58 12.16
N MET A 75 -13.08 3.69 12.70
CA MET A 75 -12.48 2.59 13.48
C MET A 75 -11.78 2.99 14.79
N SER A 76 -11.93 4.23 15.29
CA SER A 76 -11.22 4.67 16.51
C SER A 76 -11.49 3.79 17.75
N GLY A 77 -12.72 3.27 17.90
CA GLY A 77 -13.09 2.35 18.98
C GLY A 77 -12.63 0.90 18.75
N SER A 78 -12.70 0.41 17.51
CA SER A 78 -12.29 -0.95 17.16
C SER A 78 -10.78 -1.12 17.22
N TYR A 79 -9.98 -0.18 16.71
CA TYR A 79 -8.53 -0.26 16.80
C TYR A 79 -8.01 -0.17 18.23
N LYS A 80 -8.68 0.59 19.12
CA LYS A 80 -8.36 0.57 20.55
C LYS A 80 -8.52 -0.85 21.11
N ARG A 81 -9.66 -1.50 20.84
CA ARG A 81 -9.89 -2.90 21.26
C ARG A 81 -8.92 -3.88 20.61
N LEU A 82 -8.57 -3.69 19.34
CA LEU A 82 -7.57 -4.51 18.66
C LEU A 82 -6.22 -4.39 19.35
N ARG A 83 -5.76 -3.15 19.57
CA ARG A 83 -4.51 -2.83 20.27
C ARG A 83 -4.49 -3.46 21.66
N ASP A 84 -5.58 -3.35 22.42
CA ASP A 84 -5.69 -3.92 23.75
C ASP A 84 -5.58 -5.45 23.70
N ASN A 85 -6.26 -6.13 22.76
CA ASN A 85 -6.14 -7.58 22.59
C ASN A 85 -4.72 -8.01 22.17
N ILE A 86 -4.09 -7.31 21.22
CA ILE A 86 -2.72 -7.62 20.78
C ILE A 86 -1.74 -7.41 21.94
N LYS A 87 -1.88 -6.35 22.73
CA LYS A 87 -1.03 -6.10 23.90
C LYS A 87 -1.17 -7.14 25.01
N ILE A 88 -2.27 -7.90 25.05
CA ILE A 88 -2.39 -9.03 25.99
C ILE A 88 -1.47 -10.18 25.56
N VAL A 89 -1.38 -10.48 24.26
CA VAL A 89 -0.56 -11.60 23.74
C VAL A 89 0.90 -11.20 23.48
N VAL A 90 1.15 -9.94 23.13
CA VAL A 90 2.49 -9.38 22.91
C VAL A 90 2.61 -7.99 23.57
N PRO A 91 2.87 -7.91 24.89
CA PRO A 91 2.85 -6.65 25.64
C PRO A 91 3.86 -5.59 25.17
N HIS A 92 4.97 -6.04 24.59
CA HIS A 92 6.07 -5.21 24.14
C HIS A 92 5.92 -4.71 22.69
N VAL A 93 4.82 -5.05 22.01
CA VAL A 93 4.61 -4.64 20.61
C VAL A 93 4.59 -3.12 20.49
N ALA A 94 5.36 -2.60 19.55
CA ALA A 94 5.29 -1.20 19.17
C ALA A 94 4.01 -0.95 18.37
N TRP A 95 3.47 0.26 18.50
CA TRP A 95 2.30 0.69 17.73
C TRP A 95 2.67 1.94 16.95
N SER A 96 2.65 1.83 15.63
CA SER A 96 3.01 2.91 14.73
C SER A 96 1.84 3.30 13.83
N HIS A 97 1.86 4.51 13.29
CA HIS A 97 0.89 4.87 12.26
C HIS A 97 1.32 4.27 10.93
N CYS A 98 0.35 3.81 10.16
CA CYS A 98 0.55 3.31 8.81
C CYS A 98 1.49 4.22 7.98
N CYS A 99 2.53 3.63 7.38
CA CYS A 99 3.53 4.38 6.61
C CYS A 99 2.91 5.10 5.41
N ILE A 100 1.89 4.51 4.79
CA ILE A 100 1.13 5.11 3.68
C ILE A 100 0.39 6.37 4.17
N HIS A 101 -0.26 6.29 5.33
CA HIS A 101 -0.93 7.45 5.91
C HIS A 101 0.07 8.57 6.25
N ARG A 102 1.21 8.21 6.85
CA ARG A 102 2.29 9.16 7.16
C ARG A 102 2.85 9.82 5.90
N GLN A 103 3.06 9.06 4.83
CA GLN A 103 3.51 9.62 3.53
C GLN A 103 2.46 10.57 2.94
N SER A 104 1.17 10.23 3.03
CA SER A 104 0.08 11.11 2.60
C SER A 104 0.04 12.41 3.41
N LEU A 105 0.20 12.32 4.74
CA LEU A 105 0.31 13.50 5.60
C LEU A 105 1.54 14.35 5.27
N ALA A 106 2.70 13.72 5.03
CA ALA A 106 3.93 14.42 4.65
C ALA A 106 3.82 15.12 3.28
N ALA A 107 2.96 14.63 2.39
CA ALA A 107 2.69 15.25 1.09
C ALA A 107 1.70 16.43 1.16
N LYS A 108 0.91 16.57 2.25
CA LYS A 108 -0.04 17.70 2.41
C LYS A 108 0.60 19.09 2.30
N PRO A 109 1.74 19.39 2.95
CA PRO A 109 2.37 20.71 2.87
C PRO A 109 3.11 20.99 1.56
N LEU A 110 3.05 20.10 0.55
CA LEU A 110 3.71 20.36 -0.73
C LEU A 110 3.16 21.65 -1.39
N PRO A 111 4.05 22.51 -1.93
CA PRO A 111 3.68 23.65 -2.76
C PRO A 111 2.70 23.26 -3.88
N ASN A 112 1.80 24.19 -4.23
CA ASN A 112 0.81 23.96 -5.29
C ASN A 112 1.45 23.63 -6.64
N SER A 113 2.57 24.28 -6.97
CA SER A 113 3.35 23.97 -8.18
C SER A 113 3.78 22.51 -8.23
N LEU A 114 4.31 21.96 -7.14
CA LEU A 114 4.71 20.55 -7.08
C LEU A 114 3.51 19.59 -7.14
N LYS A 115 2.40 19.93 -6.49
CA LYS A 115 1.15 19.15 -6.58
C LYS A 115 0.63 19.11 -8.02
N GLU A 116 0.72 20.23 -8.73
CA GLU A 116 0.30 20.33 -10.12
C GLU A 116 1.17 19.47 -11.04
N VAL A 117 2.50 19.56 -10.93
CA VAL A 117 3.42 18.68 -11.67
C VAL A 117 3.10 17.21 -11.43
N LEU A 118 2.96 16.80 -10.17
CA LEU A 118 2.62 15.41 -9.83
C LEU A 118 1.28 14.98 -10.42
N SER A 119 0.27 15.86 -10.42
CA SER A 119 -1.05 15.61 -11.01
C SER A 119 -0.95 15.44 -12.53
N GLN A 120 -0.20 16.30 -13.21
CA GLN A 120 0.00 16.18 -14.66
C GLN A 120 0.78 14.92 -15.03
N SER A 121 1.83 14.56 -14.28
CA SER A 121 2.54 13.30 -14.47
C SER A 121 1.60 12.09 -14.38
N VAL A 122 0.72 12.05 -13.37
CA VAL A 122 -0.27 10.96 -13.24
C VAL A 122 -1.21 10.90 -14.45
N LYS A 123 -1.67 12.05 -14.97
CA LYS A 123 -2.53 12.08 -16.18
C LYS A 123 -1.84 11.49 -17.41
N VAL A 124 -0.58 11.88 -17.65
CA VAL A 124 0.20 11.37 -18.79
C VAL A 124 0.39 9.86 -18.67
N LEU A 125 0.73 9.37 -17.49
CA LEU A 125 0.93 7.94 -17.26
C LEU A 125 -0.37 7.15 -17.41
N ASN A 126 -1.49 7.69 -16.91
CA ASN A 126 -2.81 7.10 -17.09
C ASN A 126 -3.19 7.06 -18.58
N PHE A 127 -2.85 8.07 -19.38
CA PHE A 127 -3.07 8.05 -20.83
C PHE A 127 -2.26 6.95 -21.53
N ILE A 128 -0.98 6.80 -21.20
CA ILE A 128 -0.13 5.73 -21.76
C ILE A 128 -0.68 4.34 -21.35
N LYS A 129 -1.19 4.22 -20.13
CA LYS A 129 -1.74 2.97 -19.58
C LYS A 129 -3.23 2.74 -19.87
N ALA A 130 -3.92 3.70 -20.49
CA ALA A 130 -5.37 3.65 -20.67
C ALA A 130 -5.82 2.43 -21.49
N ASN A 131 -4.98 1.96 -22.42
CA ASN A 131 -5.26 0.80 -23.23
C ASN A 131 -3.98 0.03 -23.60
N SER A 132 -4.17 -1.20 -24.09
CA SER A 132 -3.09 -2.11 -24.47
C SER A 132 -2.26 -1.61 -25.66
N THR A 133 -2.87 -0.86 -26.59
CA THR A 133 -2.19 -0.28 -27.75
C THR A 133 -1.17 0.76 -27.33
N ASN A 134 -1.57 1.76 -26.54
CA ASN A 134 -0.68 2.81 -26.04
C ASN A 134 0.46 2.22 -25.23
N THR A 135 0.18 1.23 -24.38
CA THR A 135 1.21 0.55 -23.58
C THR A 135 2.22 -0.18 -24.48
N ARG A 136 1.76 -0.84 -25.55
CA ARG A 136 2.64 -1.54 -26.50
C ARG A 136 3.47 -0.57 -27.34
N LEU A 137 2.87 0.51 -27.82
CA LEU A 137 3.56 1.55 -28.59
C LEU A 137 4.64 2.23 -27.75
N PHE A 138 4.30 2.63 -26.52
CA PHE A 138 5.26 3.22 -25.59
C PHE A 138 6.41 2.25 -25.26
N LYS A 139 6.10 0.97 -25.07
CA LYS A 139 7.13 -0.07 -24.87
C LYS A 139 8.07 -0.21 -26.06
N SER A 140 7.53 -0.15 -27.28
CA SER A 140 8.34 -0.18 -28.51
C SER A 140 9.24 1.04 -28.59
N LEU A 141 8.68 2.24 -28.37
CA LEU A 141 9.43 3.51 -28.37
C LEU A 141 10.59 3.48 -27.36
N CYS A 142 10.35 2.98 -26.14
CA CYS A 142 11.42 2.83 -25.15
C CYS A 142 12.51 1.84 -25.61
N GLY A 143 12.14 0.77 -26.30
CA GLY A 143 13.10 -0.18 -26.89
C GLY A 143 13.97 0.48 -27.95
N ASP A 144 13.35 1.24 -28.86
CA ASP A 144 14.02 1.94 -29.95
C ASP A 144 14.94 3.06 -29.44
N MET A 145 14.57 3.71 -28.33
CA MET A 145 15.37 4.75 -27.68
C MET A 145 16.43 4.20 -26.70
N GLY A 146 16.52 2.87 -26.54
CA GLY A 146 17.52 2.24 -25.67
C GLY A 146 17.30 2.49 -24.17
N SER A 147 16.06 2.73 -23.75
CA SER A 147 15.74 3.02 -22.35
C SER A 147 16.01 1.81 -21.45
N LEU A 148 16.54 2.08 -20.25
CA LEU A 148 16.70 1.05 -19.20
C LEU A 148 15.36 0.41 -18.80
N HIS A 149 14.27 1.17 -18.92
CA HIS A 149 12.94 0.73 -18.56
C HIS A 149 11.99 0.90 -19.73
N THR A 150 11.38 -0.21 -20.17
CA THR A 150 10.42 -0.19 -21.29
C THR A 150 8.96 -0.16 -20.83
N THR A 151 8.73 -0.08 -19.52
CA THR A 151 7.38 -0.19 -18.96
C THR A 151 7.24 0.75 -17.76
N LEU A 152 6.17 1.52 -17.78
CA LEU A 152 5.77 2.40 -16.68
C LEU A 152 5.02 1.62 -15.60
N LEU A 153 5.12 2.09 -14.35
CA LEU A 153 4.36 1.60 -13.23
C LEU A 153 2.94 2.19 -13.25
N LEU A 154 1.94 1.38 -12.87
CA LEU A 154 0.56 1.85 -12.77
C LEU A 154 0.37 2.61 -11.45
N HIS A 155 -0.20 3.81 -11.50
CA HIS A 155 -0.65 4.52 -10.31
C HIS A 155 -2.11 4.13 -10.01
N THR A 156 -2.38 3.57 -8.83
CA THR A 156 -3.75 3.46 -8.30
C THR A 156 -3.88 4.28 -7.02
N GLU A 157 -4.98 5.00 -6.87
CA GLU A 157 -5.21 5.84 -5.68
C GLU A 157 -5.23 5.04 -4.37
N VAL A 158 -5.54 3.74 -4.46
CA VAL A 158 -5.72 2.82 -3.34
C VAL A 158 -4.39 2.26 -2.80
N ARG A 159 -3.29 2.32 -3.58
CA ARG A 159 -1.95 1.85 -3.16
C ARG A 159 -0.90 2.94 -3.41
N TRP A 160 -0.77 3.83 -2.44
CA TRP A 160 0.16 4.97 -2.42
C TRP A 160 1.65 4.60 -2.45
N LEU A 161 2.02 3.32 -2.29
CA LEU A 161 3.37 2.80 -2.49
C LEU A 161 3.96 3.09 -3.90
N SER A 162 3.21 3.74 -4.78
CA SER A 162 3.59 4.00 -6.16
C SER A 162 3.82 5.46 -6.51
N ARG A 163 3.38 6.51 -5.79
CA ARG A 163 3.56 7.90 -6.31
C ARG A 163 5.02 8.31 -6.52
N GLY A 164 5.88 8.08 -5.54
CA GLY A 164 7.31 8.36 -5.65
C GLY A 164 7.98 7.48 -6.71
N ASN A 165 7.77 6.17 -6.66
CA ASN A 165 8.37 5.22 -7.61
C ASN A 165 7.87 5.41 -9.05
N VAL A 166 6.59 5.74 -9.22
CA VAL A 166 5.97 6.09 -10.50
C VAL A 166 6.58 7.37 -11.04
N PHE A 167 6.78 8.38 -10.19
CA PHE A 167 7.44 9.62 -10.59
C PHE A 167 8.91 9.39 -10.95
N THR A 168 9.67 8.66 -10.14
CA THR A 168 11.05 8.27 -10.44
C THR A 168 11.13 7.54 -11.78
N ARG A 169 10.27 6.53 -11.98
CA ARG A 169 10.21 5.80 -13.26
C ARG A 169 9.84 6.72 -14.42
N SER A 170 8.85 7.58 -14.25
CA SER A 170 8.45 8.56 -15.27
C SER A 170 9.57 9.54 -15.60
N PHE A 171 10.41 9.90 -14.63
CA PHE A 171 11.54 10.80 -14.82
C PHE A 171 12.73 10.11 -15.51
N GLU A 172 12.95 8.83 -15.20
CA GLU A 172 13.93 7.97 -15.89
C GLU A 172 13.62 7.86 -17.38
N VAL A 173 12.34 7.74 -17.75
CA VAL A 173 11.88 7.67 -19.16
C VAL A 173 11.29 8.98 -19.70
N ARG A 174 11.73 10.13 -19.18
CA ARG A 174 11.14 11.44 -19.50
C ARG A 174 11.24 11.84 -20.97
N HIS A 175 12.25 11.35 -21.70
CA HIS A 175 12.43 11.70 -23.11
C HIS A 175 11.42 10.94 -23.97
N GLU A 176 11.22 9.67 -23.68
CA GLU A 176 10.24 8.78 -24.29
C GLU A 176 8.83 9.30 -24.00
N VAL A 177 8.56 9.71 -22.77
CA VAL A 177 7.29 10.34 -22.37
C VAL A 177 7.07 11.68 -23.08
N HIS A 178 8.13 12.42 -23.41
CA HIS A 178 8.00 13.67 -24.15
C HIS A 178 7.75 13.46 -25.65
N VAL A 179 8.30 12.37 -26.22
CA VAL A 179 8.13 12.01 -27.62
C VAL A 179 6.77 11.36 -27.90
N PHE A 180 6.24 10.60 -26.94
CA PHE A 180 4.95 9.91 -27.04
C PHE A 180 3.74 10.85 -26.89
#